data_AF-B4QTQ9-F1
#
_entry.id   AF-B4QTQ9-F1
#
_cell.length_a   1.000
_cell.length_b   1.000
_cell.length_c   1.000
_cell.angle_alpha   90.00
_cell.angle_beta   90.00
_cell.angle_gamma   90.00
#
_symmetry.space_group_name_H-M   'P 1'
#
loop_
_entity.id
_entity.type
_entity.pdbx_description
1 polymer ?
#
loop_
_entity_poly.entity_id
_entity_poly.type
_entity_poly.pdbx_seq_one_letter_code
_entity_poly.pdbx_strand_id
1 'polypeptide(L)'
;MLQNLPKISVLNGSPLSRADLRAVNVNLCDMCCILSAKVPSNDDPTLADKEAILASLNIKAMTFDDTIGVLSQRGPEFDNLSATAGSPIVLQRRGSVYGANVPMITELVNDSNVQFLDQDDDDDPDTELYLTQPFACGTAFATYFNQNALTLIRSLITGGATPELELILAEGAGLRGGYSTVESLSNRDRCRVGQISLYDGPLAQFGECGKYGDLFVAALKSYGMLCIGLYRFRDTSSSCDASSKRYVITNPPDDFSLLPTDQVFVLMQFDPGLEYKPPAVRAPAGGRGTNTQGSGVGGGGSNKDDNS
;
A
#
# COMPACT_ATOMS: atom_id res chain seq x y z
N MET A 1 18.22 -2.07 11.56
CA MET A 1 17.48 -0.95 10.92
C MET A 1 15.96 -1.10 11.06
N LEU A 2 15.37 -2.28 10.83
CA LEU A 2 13.91 -2.49 10.89
C LEU A 2 13.26 -2.15 12.25
N GLN A 3 13.99 -2.28 13.35
CA GLN A 3 13.48 -2.04 14.71
C GLN A 3 12.93 -0.62 14.95
N ASN A 4 13.31 0.36 14.13
CA ASN A 4 12.87 1.76 14.26
C ASN A 4 11.66 2.08 13.38
N LEU A 5 11.12 1.10 12.65
CA LEU A 5 9.97 1.28 11.76
C LEU A 5 8.67 0.84 12.46
N PRO A 6 7.58 1.60 12.32
CA PRO A 6 6.31 1.26 12.93
C PRO A 6 5.61 0.11 12.19
N LYS A 7 4.71 -0.60 12.89
CA LYS A 7 3.79 -1.61 12.32
C LYS A 7 4.47 -2.80 11.63
N ILE A 8 5.63 -3.23 12.14
CA ILE A 8 6.28 -4.48 11.72
C ILE A 8 5.87 -5.60 12.68
N SER A 9 5.51 -6.75 12.13
CA SER A 9 5.25 -7.99 12.88
C SER A 9 6.05 -9.11 12.26
N VAL A 10 6.56 -10.02 13.09
CA VAL A 10 7.38 -11.14 12.67
C VAL A 10 6.71 -12.43 13.13
N LEU A 11 6.47 -13.34 12.19
CA LEU A 11 6.05 -14.70 12.47
C LEU A 11 7.24 -15.62 12.21
N ASN A 12 7.65 -16.38 13.23
CA ASN A 12 8.65 -17.43 13.06
C ASN A 12 7.96 -18.65 12.43
N GLY A 13 8.13 -18.83 11.12
CA GLY A 13 7.48 -19.89 10.35
C GLY A 13 8.17 -20.13 9.01
N SER A 14 7.47 -20.80 8.11
CA SER A 14 7.97 -21.08 6.75
C SER A 14 6.97 -20.61 5.69
N PRO A 15 7.42 -19.97 4.59
CA PRO A 15 6.53 -19.61 3.48
C PRO A 15 5.96 -20.83 2.74
N LEU A 16 6.51 -22.03 2.96
CA LEU A 16 5.95 -23.28 2.44
C LEU A 16 4.86 -23.88 3.35
N SER A 17 4.75 -23.41 4.60
CA SER A 17 3.73 -23.85 5.54
C SER A 17 2.41 -23.14 5.28
N ARG A 18 1.43 -23.88 4.76
CA ARG A 18 0.06 -23.36 4.57
C ARG A 18 -0.62 -22.95 5.87
N ALA A 19 -0.19 -23.49 7.02
CA ALA A 19 -0.71 -23.09 8.32
C ALA A 19 -0.26 -21.67 8.67
N ASP A 20 1.02 -21.36 8.45
CA ASP A 20 1.59 -20.04 8.72
C ASP A 20 0.99 -18.98 7.79
N LEU A 21 0.81 -19.31 6.50
CA LEU A 21 0.17 -18.44 5.51
C LEU A 21 -1.30 -18.12 5.86
N ARG A 22 -2.03 -19.08 6.43
CA ARG A 22 -3.40 -18.84 6.95
C ARG A 22 -3.38 -18.01 8.23
N ALA A 23 -2.41 -18.23 9.12
CA ALA A 23 -2.30 -17.48 10.36
C ALA A 23 -2.08 -15.96 10.12
N VAL A 24 -1.39 -15.60 9.02
CA VAL A 24 -1.20 -14.20 8.61
C VAL A 24 -2.31 -13.67 7.70
N ASN A 25 -3.34 -14.47 7.41
CA ASN A 25 -4.43 -14.13 6.49
C ASN A 25 -3.93 -13.64 5.12
N VAL A 26 -3.09 -14.43 4.46
CA VAL A 26 -2.50 -14.06 3.16
C VAL A 26 -3.56 -13.72 2.09
N ASN A 27 -4.78 -14.24 2.20
CA ASN A 27 -5.90 -13.92 1.32
C ASN A 27 -6.45 -12.48 1.45
N LEU A 28 -6.13 -11.79 2.54
CA LEU A 28 -6.53 -10.42 2.83
C LEU A 28 -5.39 -9.40 2.63
N CYS A 29 -4.21 -9.86 2.21
CA CYS A 29 -3.06 -8.98 2.04
C CYS A 29 -3.24 -8.04 0.84
N ASP A 30 -2.62 -6.87 0.91
CA ASP A 30 -2.50 -5.95 -0.21
C ASP A 30 -1.50 -6.45 -1.27
N MET A 31 -0.45 -7.12 -0.81
CA MET A 31 0.60 -7.73 -1.63
C MET A 31 1.34 -8.78 -0.81
N CYS A 32 1.66 -9.92 -1.43
CA CYS A 32 2.57 -10.93 -0.91
C CYS A 32 3.90 -10.84 -1.65
N CYS A 33 4.97 -10.42 -0.95
CA CYS A 33 6.31 -10.36 -1.53
C CYS A 33 7.11 -11.61 -1.16
N ILE A 34 7.56 -12.35 -2.17
CA ILE A 34 8.40 -13.54 -2.02
C ILE A 34 9.81 -13.18 -2.46
N LEU A 35 10.73 -13.17 -1.51
CA LEU A 35 12.13 -12.79 -1.69
C LEU A 35 13.04 -13.99 -1.41
N SER A 36 14.10 -14.14 -2.19
CA SER A 36 15.07 -15.22 -1.98
C SER A 36 16.32 -14.67 -1.29
N ALA A 37 16.48 -15.00 -0.01
CA ALA A 37 17.66 -14.60 0.76
C ALA A 37 18.81 -15.62 0.68
N LYS A 38 18.65 -16.73 -0.05
CA LYS A 38 19.69 -17.74 -0.20
C LYS A 38 20.75 -17.23 -1.17
N VAL A 39 22.00 -17.16 -0.69
CA VAL A 39 23.15 -17.05 -1.58
C VAL A 39 23.12 -18.29 -2.48
N PRO A 40 23.10 -18.15 -3.81
CA PRO A 40 23.15 -19.30 -4.69
C PRO A 40 24.41 -20.09 -4.34
N SER A 41 24.24 -21.33 -3.85
CA SER A 41 25.33 -22.30 -3.84
C SER A 41 25.79 -22.48 -5.29
N ASN A 42 27.03 -22.93 -5.51
CA ASN A 42 27.56 -23.28 -6.85
C ASN A 42 26.75 -24.40 -7.58
N ASP A 43 25.56 -24.73 -7.07
CA ASP A 43 24.59 -25.58 -7.72
C ASP A 43 24.04 -24.89 -8.97
N ASP A 44 23.43 -25.70 -9.84
CA ASP A 44 22.84 -25.30 -11.11
C ASP A 44 22.01 -24.00 -10.99
N PRO A 45 22.33 -22.93 -11.75
CA PRO A 45 21.65 -21.64 -11.68
C PRO A 45 20.14 -21.71 -11.97
N THR A 46 19.66 -22.80 -12.58
CA THR A 46 18.22 -23.05 -12.76
C THR A 46 17.50 -23.34 -11.44
N LEU A 47 18.21 -23.88 -10.43
CA LEU A 47 17.64 -24.25 -9.13
C LEU A 47 17.65 -23.10 -8.11
N ALA A 48 18.26 -21.95 -8.44
CA ALA A 48 18.38 -20.81 -7.54
C ALA A 48 17.02 -20.30 -7.02
N ASP A 49 16.00 -20.33 -7.88
CA ASP A 49 14.67 -19.77 -7.59
C ASP A 49 13.65 -20.80 -7.09
N LYS A 50 14.08 -22.06 -6.91
CA LYS A 50 13.18 -23.19 -6.59
C LYS A 50 12.26 -22.90 -5.41
N GLU A 51 12.78 -22.37 -4.31
CA GLU A 51 11.99 -22.11 -3.10
C GLU A 51 10.98 -20.97 -3.31
N ALA A 52 11.36 -19.93 -4.06
CA ALA A 52 10.49 -18.80 -4.36
C ALA A 52 9.33 -19.21 -5.28
N ILE A 53 9.62 -20.02 -6.31
CA ILE A 53 8.61 -20.58 -7.22
C ILE A 53 7.68 -21.54 -6.46
N LEU A 54 8.23 -22.44 -5.64
CA LEU A 54 7.42 -23.37 -4.85
C LEU A 54 6.51 -22.63 -3.86
N ALA A 55 6.99 -21.58 -3.19
CA ALA A 55 6.16 -20.75 -2.32
C ALA A 55 5.02 -20.08 -3.10
N SER A 56 5.32 -19.57 -4.30
CA SER A 56 4.34 -18.92 -5.17
C SER A 56 3.23 -19.87 -5.60
N LEU A 57 3.61 -21.03 -6.15
CA LEU A 57 2.67 -22.07 -6.57
C LEU A 57 1.87 -22.62 -5.38
N ASN A 58 2.50 -22.74 -4.21
CA ASN A 58 1.83 -23.20 -3.00
C ASN A 58 0.70 -22.25 -2.60
N ILE A 59 0.94 -20.93 -2.61
CA ILE A 59 -0.10 -19.92 -2.34
C ILE A 59 -1.18 -19.98 -3.41
N LYS A 60 -0.83 -20.01 -4.70
CA LYS A 60 -1.81 -20.09 -5.81
C LYS A 60 -2.75 -21.30 -5.67
N ALA A 61 -2.22 -22.43 -5.19
CA ALA A 61 -2.97 -23.67 -4.95
C ALA A 61 -3.73 -23.71 -3.61
N MET A 62 -3.76 -22.63 -2.82
CA MET A 62 -4.59 -22.54 -1.62
C MET A 62 -6.03 -22.17 -1.98
N THR A 63 -6.97 -22.69 -1.20
CA THR A 63 -8.35 -22.21 -1.14
C THR A 63 -8.63 -21.68 0.27
N PHE A 64 -9.44 -20.63 0.33
CA PHE A 64 -9.86 -19.97 1.54
C PHE A 64 -11.38 -20.09 1.64
N ASP A 65 -11.86 -20.77 2.69
CA ASP A 65 -13.30 -20.92 2.89
C ASP A 65 -13.88 -19.63 3.49
N ASP A 66 -14.86 -19.03 2.80
CA ASP A 66 -15.62 -17.86 3.27
C ASP A 66 -16.44 -18.15 4.55
N THR A 67 -16.47 -19.39 5.03
CA THR A 67 -17.23 -19.82 6.21
C THR A 67 -16.76 -19.20 7.53
N ILE A 68 -15.58 -18.56 7.57
CA ILE A 68 -15.10 -17.86 8.77
C ILE A 68 -15.90 -16.55 9.03
N GLY A 69 -16.60 -16.01 8.03
CA GLY A 69 -17.44 -14.80 8.16
C GLY A 69 -18.94 -15.04 8.39
N VAL A 70 -19.42 -16.28 8.25
CA VAL A 70 -20.87 -16.62 8.21
C VAL A 70 -21.31 -17.46 9.43
N LEU A 71 -20.53 -17.45 10.52
CA LEU A 71 -20.89 -18.10 11.79
C LEU A 71 -21.43 -17.14 12.87
N SER A 72 -21.74 -15.88 12.52
CA SER A 72 -22.39 -14.93 13.46
C SER A 72 -23.85 -14.56 13.13
N GLN A 73 -24.45 -15.10 12.07
CA GLN A 73 -25.91 -14.99 11.87
C GLN A 73 -26.47 -16.29 11.29
N ARG A 74 -26.91 -17.17 12.18
CA ARG A 74 -27.85 -18.25 11.85
C ARG A 74 -29.10 -18.08 12.69
N GLY A 75 -30.14 -17.58 12.04
CA GLY A 75 -31.53 -17.53 12.51
C GLY A 75 -32.38 -16.87 11.42
N PRO A 76 -33.18 -17.64 10.64
CA PRO A 76 -34.05 -17.06 9.64
C PRO A 76 -35.39 -16.75 10.32
N GLU A 77 -35.60 -15.50 10.72
CA GLU A 77 -36.92 -14.92 11.05
C GLU A 77 -36.71 -13.49 11.59
N PHE A 78 -36.85 -12.47 10.75
CA PHE A 78 -37.82 -11.38 10.95
C PHE A 78 -37.63 -10.27 9.91
N ASP A 79 -38.78 -9.79 9.47
CA ASP A 79 -39.08 -8.85 8.42
C ASP A 79 -38.58 -7.42 8.72
N ASN A 80 -38.50 -6.63 7.65
CA ASN A 80 -38.32 -5.19 7.55
C ASN A 80 -38.47 -4.34 8.83
N LEU A 81 -37.46 -3.51 9.15
CA LEU A 81 -37.55 -2.08 9.53
C LEU A 81 -36.23 -1.58 10.15
N SER A 82 -35.89 -0.31 9.89
CA SER A 82 -34.91 0.52 10.62
C SER A 82 -33.47 0.59 10.08
N ALA A 83 -33.30 1.40 9.04
CA ALA A 83 -32.11 2.23 8.90
C ALA A 83 -32.05 3.21 10.08
N THR A 84 -31.23 2.91 11.09
CA THR A 84 -30.87 3.83 12.17
C THR A 84 -29.36 3.81 12.40
N ALA A 85 -28.83 5.02 12.52
CA ALA A 85 -27.45 5.42 12.57
C ALA A 85 -26.54 4.67 13.57
N GLY A 86 -25.26 4.52 13.19
CA GLY A 86 -24.16 4.48 14.16
C GLY A 86 -23.23 3.27 14.13
N SER A 87 -23.46 2.25 13.31
CA SER A 87 -22.47 1.18 13.15
C SER A 87 -21.33 1.64 12.24
N PRO A 88 -20.05 1.54 12.64
CA PRO A 88 -18.96 1.78 11.72
C PRO A 88 -19.13 0.79 10.58
N ILE A 89 -19.14 1.30 9.35
CA ILE A 89 -19.09 0.47 8.15
C ILE A 89 -17.75 -0.27 8.24
N VAL A 90 -17.75 -1.46 8.82
CA VAL A 90 -16.68 -2.42 8.64
C VAL A 90 -16.81 -2.81 7.18
N LEU A 91 -16.05 -2.13 6.33
CA LEU A 91 -15.86 -2.53 4.95
C LEU A 91 -15.20 -3.90 5.03
N GLN A 92 -16.03 -4.95 5.03
CA GLN A 92 -15.60 -6.32 5.18
C GLN A 92 -14.78 -6.62 3.92
N ARG A 93 -13.46 -6.44 4.02
CA ARG A 93 -12.53 -6.62 2.92
C ARG A 93 -12.73 -8.04 2.42
N ARG A 94 -13.35 -8.19 1.25
CA ARG A 94 -13.52 -9.49 0.63
C ARG A 94 -12.13 -9.95 0.22
N GLY A 95 -11.58 -10.87 1.00
CA GLY A 95 -10.34 -11.54 0.65
C GLY A 95 -10.52 -12.38 -0.60
N SER A 96 -9.41 -12.81 -1.17
CA SER A 96 -9.47 -13.78 -2.25
C SER A 96 -9.95 -15.13 -1.72
N VAL A 97 -10.98 -15.71 -2.34
CA VAL A 97 -11.42 -17.09 -2.09
C VAL A 97 -10.37 -18.08 -2.62
N TYR A 98 -9.73 -17.73 -3.73
CA TYR A 98 -8.73 -18.56 -4.41
C TYR A 98 -7.34 -17.97 -4.27
N GLY A 99 -6.37 -18.78 -3.89
CA GLY A 99 -4.97 -18.39 -3.82
C GLY A 99 -4.43 -17.78 -5.10
N ALA A 100 -4.94 -18.23 -6.25
CA ALA A 100 -4.58 -17.72 -7.57
C ALA A 100 -4.81 -16.20 -7.74
N ASN A 101 -5.76 -15.60 -7.00
CA ASN A 101 -6.03 -14.16 -7.08
C ASN A 101 -5.37 -13.36 -5.94
N VAL A 102 -4.51 -13.97 -5.13
CA VAL A 102 -3.72 -13.25 -4.13
C VAL A 102 -2.69 -12.37 -4.87
N PRO A 103 -2.66 -11.05 -4.64
CA PRO A 103 -1.67 -10.19 -5.27
C PRO A 103 -0.28 -10.57 -4.75
N MET A 104 0.62 -10.93 -5.66
CA MET A 104 1.94 -11.42 -5.30
C MET A 104 3.02 -10.93 -6.25
N ILE A 105 4.22 -10.74 -5.71
CA ILE A 105 5.44 -10.44 -6.47
C ILE A 105 6.55 -11.38 -6.02
N THR A 106 7.19 -12.01 -6.98
CA THR A 106 8.26 -12.99 -6.76
C THR A 106 9.55 -12.50 -7.39
N GLU A 107 10.58 -12.39 -6.57
CA GLU A 107 11.93 -12.12 -7.03
C GLU A 107 12.49 -13.38 -7.71
N LEU A 108 13.05 -13.21 -8.91
CA LEU A 108 13.76 -14.27 -9.63
C LEU A 108 15.20 -13.82 -9.91
N VAL A 109 16.14 -14.75 -9.72
CA VAL A 109 17.55 -14.58 -10.08
C VAL A 109 17.79 -14.97 -11.53
N ASN A 110 17.10 -16.00 -12.01
CA ASN A 110 17.21 -16.47 -13.39
C ASN A 110 15.94 -16.14 -14.17
N ASP A 111 16.06 -15.26 -15.16
CA ASP A 111 14.97 -14.79 -16.01
C ASP A 111 14.22 -15.95 -16.68
N SER A 112 14.90 -17.04 -17.06
CA SER A 112 14.30 -18.21 -17.72
C SER A 112 13.34 -19.00 -16.82
N ASN A 113 13.37 -18.77 -15.51
CA ASN A 113 12.48 -19.44 -14.56
C ASN A 113 11.09 -18.78 -14.46
N VAL A 114 10.89 -17.62 -15.11
CA VAL A 114 9.62 -16.88 -15.07
C VAL A 114 8.42 -17.72 -15.53
N GLN A 115 8.63 -18.58 -16.52
CA GLN A 115 7.63 -19.51 -17.08
C GLN A 115 7.02 -20.46 -16.03
N PHE A 116 7.70 -20.70 -14.90
CA PHE A 116 7.20 -21.60 -13.86
C PHE A 116 6.20 -20.93 -12.92
N LEU A 117 6.03 -19.61 -13.00
CA LEU A 117 5.13 -18.88 -12.12
C LEU A 117 3.67 -19.00 -12.54
N ASP A 118 3.37 -19.10 -13.83
CA ASP A 118 2.02 -19.24 -14.37
C ASP A 118 1.91 -20.48 -15.25
N GLN A 119 1.04 -21.41 -14.86
CA GLN A 119 0.83 -22.67 -15.60
C GLN A 119 -0.12 -22.51 -16.78
N ASP A 120 -0.95 -21.47 -16.77
CA ASP A 120 -1.87 -21.11 -17.85
C ASP A 120 -1.23 -20.11 -18.83
N ASP A 121 0.10 -20.04 -18.83
CA ASP A 121 0.86 -19.21 -19.75
C ASP A 121 1.18 -20.01 -21.01
N ASP A 122 0.74 -19.50 -22.17
CA ASP A 122 0.91 -20.15 -23.47
C ASP A 122 2.18 -19.63 -24.20
N ASP A 123 3.02 -18.85 -23.50
CA ASP A 123 4.24 -18.26 -24.05
C ASP A 123 5.28 -19.34 -24.42
N ASP A 124 5.94 -19.16 -25.56
CA ASP A 124 7.04 -20.03 -25.99
C ASP A 124 8.22 -19.92 -25.00
N PRO A 125 8.98 -21.00 -24.74
CA PRO A 125 10.09 -20.99 -23.78
C PRO A 125 11.23 -20.03 -24.18
N ASP A 126 11.29 -19.62 -25.46
CA ASP A 126 12.26 -18.66 -25.99
C ASP A 126 11.77 -17.20 -25.94
N THR A 127 10.61 -16.94 -25.31
CA THR A 127 10.04 -15.60 -25.18
C THR A 127 10.91 -14.72 -24.26
N GLU A 128 11.22 -13.51 -24.72
CA GLU A 128 11.99 -12.56 -23.92
C GLU A 128 11.23 -12.17 -22.64
N LEU A 129 11.92 -12.03 -21.51
CA LEU A 129 11.30 -11.84 -20.18
C LEU A 129 10.22 -10.75 -20.16
N TYR A 130 10.45 -9.60 -20.82
CA TYR A 130 9.52 -8.48 -20.80
C TYR A 130 8.24 -8.70 -21.60
N LEU A 131 8.21 -9.72 -22.46
CA LEU A 131 7.04 -10.17 -23.19
C LEU A 131 6.27 -11.25 -22.45
N THR A 132 6.87 -11.88 -21.43
CA THR A 132 6.22 -12.93 -20.66
C THR A 132 5.08 -12.39 -19.82
N GLN A 133 4.00 -13.17 -19.71
CA GLN A 133 2.84 -12.78 -18.94
C GLN A 133 3.13 -12.45 -17.47
N PRO A 134 3.93 -13.24 -16.71
CA PRO A 134 4.17 -12.96 -15.30
C PRO A 134 4.89 -11.63 -15.07
N PHE A 135 5.75 -11.22 -16.01
CA PHE A 135 6.43 -9.93 -15.98
C PHE A 135 5.48 -8.78 -16.36
N ALA A 136 4.72 -8.92 -17.45
CA ALA A 136 3.75 -7.91 -17.91
C ALA A 136 2.64 -7.64 -16.87
N CYS A 137 2.29 -8.66 -16.09
CA CYS A 137 1.36 -8.56 -14.96
C CYS A 137 1.99 -8.05 -13.66
N GLY A 138 3.31 -7.88 -13.60
CA GLY A 138 4.01 -7.42 -12.40
C GLY A 138 4.09 -8.44 -11.26
N THR A 139 3.94 -9.74 -11.58
CA THR A 139 4.05 -10.85 -10.60
C THR A 139 5.47 -11.40 -10.48
N ALA A 140 6.32 -11.11 -11.45
CA ALA A 140 7.75 -11.40 -11.43
C ALA A 140 8.54 -10.09 -11.46
N PHE A 141 9.69 -10.08 -10.79
CA PHE A 141 10.64 -8.96 -10.85
C PHE A 141 12.05 -9.46 -11.10
N ALA A 142 12.72 -8.82 -12.06
CA ALA A 142 14.13 -9.01 -12.40
C ALA A 142 14.85 -7.65 -12.40
N THR A 143 16.17 -7.66 -12.21
CA THR A 143 16.97 -6.44 -12.05
C THR A 143 17.10 -5.67 -13.37
N TYR A 144 16.56 -4.45 -13.43
CA TYR A 144 16.79 -3.51 -14.53
C TYR A 144 17.92 -2.54 -14.20
N PHE A 145 18.87 -2.35 -15.13
CA PHE A 145 19.97 -1.39 -14.96
C PHE A 145 20.00 -0.35 -16.08
N ASN A 146 19.80 0.92 -15.72
CA ASN A 146 20.09 2.05 -16.59
C ASN A 146 20.76 3.15 -15.76
N GLN A 147 22.04 3.38 -16.01
CA GLN A 147 22.87 4.31 -15.23
C GLN A 147 22.43 5.77 -15.36
N ASN A 148 21.88 6.16 -16.52
CA ASN A 148 21.43 7.53 -16.77
C ASN A 148 20.08 7.83 -16.08
N ALA A 149 19.26 6.80 -15.87
CA ALA A 149 17.99 6.91 -15.17
C ALA A 149 18.11 6.60 -13.67
N LEU A 150 19.27 6.12 -13.20
CA LEU A 150 19.45 5.58 -11.86
C LEU A 150 19.09 6.59 -10.76
N THR A 151 19.47 7.86 -10.92
CA THR A 151 19.15 8.92 -9.95
C THR A 151 17.65 9.15 -9.84
N LEU A 152 16.95 9.17 -10.98
CA LEU A 152 15.50 9.34 -11.04
C LEU A 152 14.78 8.12 -10.45
N ILE A 153 15.18 6.92 -10.86
CA ILE A 153 14.63 5.64 -10.39
C ILE A 153 14.84 5.50 -8.88
N ARG A 154 16.05 5.77 -8.38
CA ARG A 154 16.37 5.76 -6.95
C ARG A 154 15.48 6.73 -6.20
N SER A 155 15.34 7.97 -6.68
CA SER A 155 14.51 8.98 -6.03
C SER A 155 13.04 8.57 -5.97
N LEU A 156 12.51 8.01 -7.06
CA LEU A 156 11.13 7.56 -7.14
C LEU A 156 10.85 6.34 -6.23
N ILE A 157 11.73 5.33 -6.25
CA ILE A 157 11.52 4.05 -5.55
C ILE A 157 11.87 4.15 -4.06
N THR A 158 13.01 4.75 -3.71
CA THR A 158 13.45 4.85 -2.30
C THR A 158 12.72 5.96 -1.54
N GLY A 159 11.83 6.69 -2.21
CA GLY A 159 11.16 7.84 -1.63
C GLY A 159 12.15 8.96 -1.32
N GLY A 160 13.08 9.24 -2.23
CA GLY A 160 13.99 10.39 -2.15
C GLY A 160 15.10 10.23 -1.12
N ALA A 161 15.81 9.10 -1.09
CA ALA A 161 17.01 8.94 -0.27
C ALA A 161 18.02 10.05 -0.61
N THR A 162 18.25 10.95 0.34
CA THR A 162 19.13 12.10 0.14
C THR A 162 20.59 11.73 0.46
N PRO A 163 21.58 12.44 -0.10
CA PRO A 163 22.98 12.22 0.22
C PRO A 163 23.29 12.35 1.71
N GLU A 164 22.57 13.22 2.44
CA GLU A 164 22.72 13.36 3.89
C GLU A 164 22.32 12.09 4.64
N LEU A 165 21.24 11.43 4.22
CA LEU A 165 20.83 10.15 4.79
C LEU A 165 21.87 9.06 4.52
N GLU A 166 22.45 9.05 3.32
CA GLU A 166 23.51 8.09 2.96
C GLU A 166 24.75 8.25 3.85
N LEU A 167 25.15 9.48 4.13
CA LEU A 167 26.27 9.77 5.04
C LEU A 167 25.98 9.27 6.46
N ILE A 168 24.79 9.55 7.00
CA ILE A 168 24.38 9.08 8.34
C ILE A 168 24.38 7.54 8.41
N LEU A 169 23.92 6.87 7.36
CA LEU A 169 23.94 5.42 7.28
C LEU A 169 25.37 4.87 7.16
N ALA A 170 26.26 5.54 6.41
CA ALA A 170 27.66 5.18 6.27
C ALA A 170 28.42 5.28 7.61
N GLU A 171 28.04 6.22 8.48
CA GLU A 171 28.57 6.32 9.85
C GLU A 171 28.05 5.21 10.80
N GLY A 172 27.14 4.34 10.33
CA GLY A 172 26.55 3.26 11.14
C GLY A 172 25.50 3.74 12.13
N ALA A 173 25.07 5.01 12.05
CA ALA A 173 24.12 5.62 12.97
C ALA A 173 22.70 5.04 12.86
N GLY A 174 22.38 4.42 11.71
CA GLY A 174 21.05 3.89 11.39
C GLY A 174 20.00 4.99 11.19
N LEU A 175 18.73 4.58 11.08
CA LEU A 175 17.60 5.54 11.03
C LEU A 175 17.35 6.09 12.43
N ARG A 176 17.76 7.33 12.68
CA ARG A 176 17.53 8.03 13.97
C ARG A 176 16.28 8.89 13.90
N GLY A 177 15.49 8.86 14.96
CA GLY A 177 14.36 9.78 15.12
C GLY A 177 14.83 11.21 15.32
N GLY A 178 14.02 12.17 14.86
CA GLY A 178 14.24 13.60 15.06
C GLY A 178 12.97 14.31 15.53
N TYR A 179 13.11 15.52 16.05
CA TYR A 179 11.97 16.36 16.40
C TYR A 179 11.30 16.87 15.12
N SER A 180 9.97 16.97 15.15
CA SER A 180 9.20 17.57 14.05
C SER A 180 9.38 19.09 14.04
N THR A 181 10.21 19.58 13.14
CA THR A 181 10.35 21.01 12.82
C THR A 181 9.52 21.35 11.57
N VAL A 182 9.31 22.65 11.33
CA VAL A 182 8.63 23.13 10.10
C VAL A 182 9.35 22.61 8.84
N GLU A 183 10.68 22.67 8.82
CA GLU A 183 11.51 22.15 7.72
C GLU A 183 11.39 20.63 7.56
N SER A 184 11.36 19.88 8.67
CA SER A 184 11.17 18.43 8.62
C SER A 184 9.79 18.04 8.09
N LEU A 185 8.76 18.81 8.42
CA LEU A 185 7.40 18.59 7.92
C LEU A 185 7.28 18.95 6.44
N SER A 186 7.96 19.99 5.94
CA SER A 186 7.96 20.31 4.50
C SER A 186 8.59 19.22 3.65
N ASN A 187 9.54 18.44 4.18
CA ASN A 187 10.15 17.31 3.45
C ASN A 187 9.17 16.16 3.15
N ARG A 188 7.99 16.16 3.78
CA ARG A 188 6.90 15.19 3.54
C ARG A 188 6.08 15.54 2.30
N ASP A 189 6.16 16.78 1.82
CA ASP A 189 5.38 17.30 0.70
C ASP A 189 5.94 16.82 -0.64
N ARG A 190 5.93 15.50 -0.84
CA ARG A 190 6.43 14.83 -2.02
C ARG A 190 5.34 13.95 -2.61
N CYS A 191 5.38 13.82 -3.93
CA CYS A 191 4.43 12.99 -4.65
C CYS A 191 4.50 11.53 -4.18
N ARG A 192 3.35 10.88 -4.18
CA ARG A 192 3.20 9.45 -3.87
C ARG A 192 2.67 8.74 -5.10
N VAL A 193 3.18 7.55 -5.37
CA VAL A 193 2.59 6.68 -6.38
C VAL A 193 1.31 6.10 -5.79
N GLY A 194 0.23 6.19 -6.54
CA GLY A 194 -1.07 5.62 -6.22
C GLY A 194 -1.68 4.92 -7.43
N GLN A 195 -2.72 4.17 -7.16
CA GLN A 195 -3.52 3.50 -8.17
C GLN A 195 -4.99 3.85 -7.93
N ILE A 196 -5.66 4.37 -8.95
CA ILE A 196 -7.06 4.81 -8.88
C ILE A 196 -7.90 3.94 -9.81
N SER A 197 -8.95 3.34 -9.27
CA SER A 197 -9.97 2.61 -10.02
C SER A 197 -10.81 3.57 -10.88
N LEU A 198 -11.15 3.20 -12.11
CA LEU A 198 -12.16 3.90 -12.92
C LEU A 198 -13.59 3.37 -12.69
N TYR A 199 -13.74 2.33 -11.87
CA TYR A 199 -15.05 1.80 -11.54
C TYR A 199 -15.78 2.71 -10.54
N ASP A 200 -15.03 3.38 -9.68
CA ASP A 200 -15.51 4.21 -8.60
C ASP A 200 -14.58 5.40 -8.31
N GLY A 201 -15.12 6.46 -7.72
CA GLY A 201 -14.35 7.62 -7.31
C GLY A 201 -14.31 8.76 -8.34
N PRO A 202 -13.40 9.74 -8.16
CA PRO A 202 -13.45 11.02 -8.85
C PRO A 202 -13.20 10.94 -10.37
N LEU A 203 -12.57 9.86 -10.83
CA LEU A 203 -12.22 9.64 -12.23
C LEU A 203 -13.17 8.66 -12.94
N ALA A 204 -14.21 8.15 -12.24
CA ALA A 204 -15.12 7.14 -12.79
C ALA A 204 -15.88 7.62 -14.03
N GLN A 205 -16.13 8.93 -14.15
CA GLN A 205 -16.77 9.54 -15.33
C GLN A 205 -16.00 9.29 -16.65
N PHE A 206 -14.70 8.98 -16.57
CA PHE A 206 -13.89 8.67 -17.75
C PHE A 206 -13.88 7.18 -18.11
N GLY A 207 -14.41 6.31 -17.24
CA GLY A 207 -14.50 4.87 -17.48
C GLY A 207 -15.52 4.51 -18.58
N GLU A 208 -16.57 5.31 -18.76
CA GLU A 208 -17.62 5.09 -19.77
C GLU A 208 -17.19 5.58 -21.16
N CYS A 209 -16.27 4.86 -21.81
CA CYS A 209 -15.73 5.18 -23.15
C CYS A 209 -14.98 6.53 -23.23
N GLY A 210 -14.40 6.99 -22.12
CA GLY A 210 -13.53 8.16 -22.10
C GLY A 210 -12.20 7.89 -22.80
N LYS A 211 -11.55 8.97 -23.23
CA LYS A 211 -10.19 8.92 -23.78
C LYS A 211 -9.17 9.20 -22.68
N TYR A 212 -8.00 8.56 -22.78
CA TYR A 212 -6.92 8.76 -21.83
C TYR A 212 -6.44 10.22 -21.76
N GLY A 213 -6.39 10.94 -22.89
CA GLY A 213 -6.01 12.35 -22.92
C GLY A 213 -6.94 13.25 -22.10
N ASP A 214 -8.25 13.01 -22.17
CA ASP A 214 -9.25 13.77 -21.41
C ASP A 214 -9.11 13.51 -19.90
N LEU A 215 -8.94 12.23 -19.52
CA LEU A 215 -8.64 11.82 -18.15
C LEU A 215 -7.36 12.51 -17.64
N PHE A 216 -6.28 12.46 -18.42
CA PHE A 216 -4.98 13.02 -18.06
C PHE A 216 -5.08 14.53 -17.78
N VAL A 217 -5.72 15.28 -18.69
CA VAL A 217 -5.89 16.73 -18.55
C VAL A 217 -6.77 17.07 -17.35
N ALA A 218 -7.85 16.32 -17.13
CA ALA A 218 -8.76 16.56 -16.01
C ALA A 218 -8.11 16.22 -14.65
N ALA A 219 -7.41 15.09 -14.56
CA ALA A 219 -6.69 14.68 -13.35
C ALA A 219 -5.63 15.72 -12.95
N LEU A 220 -4.87 16.23 -13.94
CA LEU A 220 -3.84 17.22 -13.71
C LEU A 220 -4.42 18.59 -13.28
N LYS A 221 -5.49 19.06 -13.94
CA LYS A 221 -6.11 20.36 -13.65
C LYS A 221 -6.87 20.38 -12.33
N SER A 222 -7.67 19.36 -12.07
CA SER A 222 -8.59 19.36 -10.93
C SER A 222 -7.95 18.87 -9.64
N TYR A 223 -6.94 17.99 -9.74
CA TYR A 223 -6.36 17.30 -8.58
C TYR A 223 -4.84 17.41 -8.49
N GLY A 224 -4.17 17.99 -9.49
CA GLY A 224 -2.71 18.02 -9.53
C GLY A 224 -2.08 16.62 -9.63
N MET A 225 -2.84 15.63 -10.13
CA MET A 225 -2.39 14.25 -10.26
C MET A 225 -1.81 14.00 -11.65
N LEU A 226 -0.63 13.39 -11.71
CA LEU A 226 -0.02 13.00 -12.99
C LEU A 226 -0.31 11.52 -13.28
N CYS A 227 -1.13 11.24 -14.29
CA CYS A 227 -1.35 9.86 -14.76
C CYS A 227 -0.13 9.39 -15.57
N ILE A 228 0.42 8.22 -15.22
CA ILE A 228 1.64 7.66 -15.83
C ILE A 228 1.41 6.34 -16.58
N GLY A 229 0.24 5.72 -16.41
CA GLY A 229 -0.11 4.49 -17.10
C GLY A 229 -1.42 3.88 -16.61
N LEU A 230 -1.77 2.74 -17.20
CA LEU A 230 -2.97 1.96 -16.88
C LEU A 230 -2.59 0.55 -16.45
N TYR A 231 -3.48 -0.07 -15.69
CA TYR A 231 -3.44 -1.45 -15.24
C TYR A 231 -4.77 -2.10 -15.60
N ARG A 232 -4.78 -2.79 -16.74
CA ARG A 232 -5.99 -3.27 -17.44
C ARG A 232 -6.11 -4.78 -17.32
N PHE A 233 -7.32 -5.30 -17.18
CA PHE A 233 -7.55 -6.75 -17.21
C PHE A 233 -7.13 -7.34 -18.57
N ARG A 234 -6.45 -8.49 -18.52
CA ARG A 234 -6.09 -9.25 -19.73
C ARG A 234 -7.37 -9.66 -20.48
N ASP A 235 -8.31 -10.24 -19.74
CA ASP A 235 -9.55 -10.76 -20.30
C ASP A 235 -10.68 -9.77 -19.97
N THR A 236 -11.23 -9.14 -21.02
CA THR A 236 -12.33 -8.16 -20.89
C THR A 236 -13.71 -8.80 -21.07
N SER A 237 -13.76 -10.06 -21.48
CA SER A 237 -14.99 -10.84 -21.60
C SER A 237 -15.47 -11.32 -20.23
N SER A 238 -16.77 -11.19 -19.95
CA SER A 238 -17.41 -11.68 -18.74
C SER A 238 -17.66 -13.20 -18.74
N SER A 239 -16.75 -13.99 -19.30
CA SER A 239 -16.80 -15.46 -19.31
C SER A 239 -16.47 -16.03 -17.92
N CYS A 240 -16.97 -17.22 -17.62
CA CYS A 240 -16.66 -17.91 -16.36
C CYS A 240 -15.17 -18.24 -16.18
N ASP A 241 -14.43 -18.32 -17.30
CA ASP A 241 -12.99 -18.61 -17.33
C ASP A 241 -12.12 -17.35 -17.45
N ALA A 242 -12.71 -16.15 -17.32
CA ALA A 242 -11.98 -14.90 -17.46
C ALA A 242 -10.94 -14.73 -16.34
N SER A 243 -9.69 -14.51 -16.71
CA SER A 243 -8.61 -14.30 -15.77
C SER A 243 -8.75 -12.94 -15.07
N SER A 244 -8.52 -12.92 -13.75
CA SER A 244 -8.42 -11.68 -12.99
C SER A 244 -7.06 -10.99 -13.13
N LYS A 245 -6.16 -11.51 -13.99
CA LYS A 245 -4.85 -10.92 -14.24
C LYS A 245 -4.99 -9.59 -14.97
N ARG A 246 -4.13 -8.64 -14.59
CA ARG A 246 -4.04 -7.32 -15.21
C ARG A 246 -2.64 -7.10 -15.72
N TYR A 247 -2.50 -6.37 -16.81
CA TYR A 247 -1.21 -6.01 -17.40
C TYR A 247 -1.03 -4.49 -17.41
N VAL A 248 0.22 -4.06 -17.46
CA VAL A 248 0.59 -2.64 -17.40
C VAL A 248 0.66 -2.04 -18.82
N ILE A 249 0.06 -0.87 -18.99
CA ILE A 249 0.19 -0.04 -20.20
C ILE A 249 0.83 1.28 -19.78
N THR A 250 2.07 1.51 -20.21
CA THR A 250 2.79 2.75 -19.90
C THR A 250 2.53 3.80 -20.98
N ASN A 251 2.32 5.05 -20.56
CA ASN A 251 2.14 6.21 -21.45
C ASN A 251 1.22 5.95 -22.68
N PRO A 252 -0.06 5.55 -22.46
CA PRO A 252 -0.98 5.33 -23.57
C PRO A 252 -1.23 6.64 -24.37
N PRO A 253 -1.53 6.53 -25.68
CA PRO A 253 -1.88 7.68 -26.53
C PRO A 253 -3.08 8.48 -26.00
N ASP A 254 -3.22 9.72 -26.46
CA ASP A 254 -4.31 10.62 -26.04
C ASP A 254 -5.69 10.13 -26.47
N ASP A 255 -5.79 9.47 -27.62
CA ASP A 255 -7.02 8.87 -28.16
C ASP A 255 -7.32 7.46 -27.64
N PHE A 256 -6.48 6.91 -26.75
CA PHE A 256 -6.64 5.57 -26.20
C PHE A 256 -7.94 5.44 -25.41
N SER A 257 -8.76 4.45 -25.75
CA SER A 257 -10.06 4.21 -25.12
C SER A 257 -9.92 3.53 -23.77
N LEU A 258 -10.55 4.10 -22.75
CA LEU A 258 -10.58 3.58 -21.38
C LEU A 258 -11.74 2.61 -21.17
N LEU A 259 -11.55 1.69 -20.22
CA LEU A 259 -12.58 0.77 -19.74
C LEU A 259 -12.94 1.11 -18.29
N PRO A 260 -14.20 0.90 -17.85
CA PRO A 260 -14.60 1.14 -16.47
C PRO A 260 -13.81 0.30 -15.46
N THR A 261 -13.31 -0.85 -15.89
CA THR A 261 -12.51 -1.75 -15.05
C THR A 261 -11.05 -1.34 -14.92
N ASP A 262 -10.57 -0.38 -15.71
CA ASP A 262 -9.16 0.02 -15.67
C ASP A 262 -8.79 0.64 -14.32
N GLN A 263 -7.53 0.47 -13.97
CA GLN A 263 -6.91 1.18 -12.87
C GLN A 263 -5.80 2.07 -13.42
N VAL A 264 -5.70 3.30 -12.94
CA VAL A 264 -4.77 4.31 -13.44
C VAL A 264 -3.64 4.47 -12.43
N PHE A 265 -2.40 4.34 -12.89
CA PHE A 265 -1.23 4.71 -12.10
C PHE A 265 -1.11 6.24 -12.09
N VAL A 266 -1.05 6.81 -10.89
CA VAL A 266 -1.01 8.26 -10.69
C VAL A 266 0.09 8.66 -9.72
N LEU A 267 0.74 9.80 -9.98
CA LEU A 267 1.50 10.51 -8.96
C LEU A 267 0.56 11.51 -8.31
N MET A 268 0.22 11.24 -7.05
CA MET A 268 -0.65 12.09 -6.24
C MET A 268 0.20 13.03 -5.38
N GLN A 269 -0.25 14.26 -5.21
CA GLN A 269 0.37 15.16 -4.25
C GLN A 269 0.15 14.67 -2.82
N PHE A 270 1.01 15.11 -1.90
CA PHE A 270 0.84 14.81 -0.49
C PHE A 270 -0.35 15.61 0.04
N ASP A 271 -1.40 14.93 0.50
CA ASP A 271 -2.47 15.55 1.27
C ASP A 271 -2.07 15.58 2.76
N PRO A 272 -1.87 16.77 3.36
CA PRO A 272 -1.59 16.90 4.78
C PRO A 272 -2.74 16.44 5.69
N GLY A 273 -3.95 16.24 5.14
CA GLY A 273 -5.15 15.86 5.88
C GLY A 273 -5.61 16.94 6.85
N LEU A 274 -6.51 16.58 7.77
CA LEU A 274 -6.93 17.47 8.85
C LEU A 274 -5.84 17.56 9.92
N GLU A 275 -5.35 18.77 10.18
CA GLU A 275 -4.39 19.05 11.23
C GLU A 275 -4.94 18.59 12.60
N TYR A 276 -4.19 17.72 13.29
CA TYR A 276 -4.53 17.31 14.65
C TYR A 276 -4.38 18.52 15.57
N LYS A 277 -5.50 19.15 15.91
CA LYS A 277 -5.56 20.16 16.98
C LYS A 277 -5.72 19.42 18.30
N PRO A 278 -4.71 19.42 19.19
CA PRO A 278 -4.90 18.88 20.53
C PRO A 278 -6.07 19.63 21.19
N PRO A 279 -6.94 18.94 21.95
CA PRO A 279 -8.05 19.60 22.62
C PRO A 279 -7.48 20.70 23.50
N ALA A 280 -7.89 21.95 23.23
CA ALA A 280 -7.52 23.09 24.03
C ALA A 280 -7.89 22.77 25.48
N VAL A 281 -6.89 22.69 26.36
CA VAL A 281 -7.10 22.59 27.80
C VAL A 281 -7.96 23.79 28.16
N ARG A 282 -9.23 23.52 28.47
CA ARG A 282 -10.22 24.52 28.83
C ARG A 282 -9.74 25.13 30.14
N ALA A 283 -9.07 26.28 30.06
CA ALA A 283 -8.72 27.06 31.24
C ALA A 283 -10.01 27.27 32.05
N PRO A 284 -9.98 27.09 33.39
CA PRO A 284 -11.19 27.20 34.19
C PRO A 284 -11.72 28.62 34.05
N ALA A 285 -12.99 28.73 33.64
CA ALA A 285 -13.69 29.98 33.53
C ALA A 285 -13.70 30.67 34.90
N GLY A 286 -12.98 31.79 35.02
CA GLY A 286 -13.05 32.67 36.18
C GLY A 286 -14.48 33.16 36.37
N GLY A 287 -15.12 32.69 37.43
CA GLY A 287 -16.45 33.13 37.84
C GLY A 287 -16.42 34.60 38.24
N ARG A 288 -17.17 35.44 37.53
CA ARG A 288 -17.59 36.77 37.99
C ARG A 288 -18.68 36.60 39.04
N GLY A 289 -18.40 36.99 40.27
CA GLY A 289 -19.37 37.24 41.33
C GLY A 289 -19.15 38.66 41.89
N THR A 290 -20.19 39.47 41.87
CA THR A 290 -20.23 40.89 42.26
C THR A 290 -20.36 41.10 43.78
N ASN A 291 -19.69 42.14 44.28
CA ASN A 291 -19.96 43.00 45.45
C ASN A 291 -20.14 42.40 46.86
N THR A 292 -19.32 42.87 47.82
CA THR A 292 -19.78 43.67 48.99
C THR A 292 -18.60 44.31 49.74
N GLN A 293 -18.84 45.53 50.25
CA GLN A 293 -17.99 46.34 51.13
C GLN A 293 -17.57 45.62 52.42
N GLY A 294 -16.40 45.98 52.96
CA GLY A 294 -16.02 45.64 54.34
C GLY A 294 -14.63 46.16 54.72
N SER A 295 -14.61 47.11 55.66
CA SER A 295 -13.51 47.85 56.27
C SER A 295 -12.38 47.00 56.87
N GLY A 296 -11.18 47.57 57.08
CA GLY A 296 -10.31 47.15 58.19
C GLY A 296 -8.79 47.10 57.96
N VAL A 297 -8.13 48.22 58.28
CA VAL A 297 -6.85 48.41 58.99
C VAL A 297 -6.00 47.16 59.35
N GLY A 298 -4.67 47.26 59.12
CA GLY A 298 -3.68 46.89 60.15
C GLY A 298 -2.61 45.84 59.80
N GLY A 299 -1.38 46.33 59.58
CA GLY A 299 -0.20 45.99 60.37
C GLY A 299 0.39 44.57 60.35
N GLY A 300 1.64 44.49 59.87
CA GLY A 300 2.75 43.97 60.68
C GLY A 300 3.19 42.51 60.48
N GLY A 301 4.51 42.35 60.32
CA GLY A 301 5.25 41.31 61.05
C GLY A 301 5.61 40.03 60.29
N SER A 302 6.82 40.04 59.73
CA SER A 302 7.96 39.13 60.00
C SER A 302 7.75 37.62 60.19
N ASN A 303 8.82 36.91 59.75
CA ASN A 303 9.29 35.55 60.09
C ASN A 303 8.72 34.42 59.24
N LYS A 304 9.45 33.36 58.95
CA LYS A 304 10.88 33.00 58.94
C LYS A 304 10.88 31.57 58.35
N ASP A 305 11.96 31.26 57.66
CA ASP A 305 12.69 29.98 57.75
C ASP A 305 12.03 28.64 57.32
N ASP A 306 12.89 27.89 56.64
CA ASP A 306 13.08 26.44 56.68
C ASP A 306 12.25 25.49 55.79
N ASN A 307 12.86 25.21 54.63
CA ASN A 307 13.56 23.95 54.36
C ASN A 307 12.81 22.63 54.65
N SER A 308 12.47 21.93 53.57
CA SER A 308 12.82 20.52 53.31
C SER A 308 12.61 20.22 51.83
#